data_AF-A0A3L7X5F3-F1
#
_entry.id   AF-A0A3L7X5F3-F1
#
_cell.length_a   1.000
_cell.length_b   1.000
_cell.length_c   1.000
_cell.angle_alpha   90.00
_cell.angle_beta   90.00
_cell.angle_gamma   90.00
#
_symmetry.space_group_name_H-M   'P 1'
#
loop_
_entity.id
_entity.type
_entity.pdbx_description
1 polymer ?
#
loop_
_entity_poly.entity_id
_entity_poly.type
_entity_poly.pdbx_seq_one_letter_code
_entity_poly.pdbx_strand_id
1 'polypeptide(L)'
;MNQTTELDLAVQAYMNDRVDLRGGAQIAGVSYNRFMRELENRRVVILEDDHFLERLSSLADLFGDDALRAAAQRVAEQSDLPIESVMTK
;
A
#
# COMPACT_ATOMS: atom_id res chain seq x y z
N MET A 1 -8.90 13.90 23.65
CA MET A 1 -10.12 13.80 22.81
C MET A 1 -10.06 12.47 22.07
N ASN A 2 -11.22 11.91 21.72
CA ASN A 2 -11.47 10.50 21.36
C ASN A 2 -10.62 9.91 20.20
N GLN A 3 -9.47 9.31 20.50
CA GLN A 3 -8.69 8.56 19.50
C GLN A 3 -9.48 7.42 18.84
N THR A 4 -10.42 6.82 19.57
CA THR A 4 -11.29 5.75 19.04
C THR A 4 -12.22 6.29 17.95
N THR A 5 -12.77 7.50 18.11
CA THR A 5 -13.69 8.08 17.14
C THR A 5 -12.97 8.53 15.87
N GLU A 6 -11.75 9.07 15.99
CA GLU A 6 -10.93 9.46 14.83
C GLU A 6 -10.46 8.24 14.03
N LEU A 7 -10.11 7.16 14.71
CA LEU A 7 -9.76 5.88 14.08
C LEU A 7 -10.94 5.28 13.32
N ASP A 8 -12.14 5.28 13.91
CA ASP A 8 -13.34 4.77 13.26
C ASP A 8 -13.72 5.62 12.02
N LEU A 9 -13.60 6.94 12.11
CA LEU A 9 -13.81 7.84 10.97
C LEU A 9 -12.79 7.60 9.85
N ALA A 10 -11.52 7.41 10.20
CA ALA A 10 -10.47 7.11 9.23
C ALA A 10 -10.69 5.77 8.52
N VAL A 11 -11.10 4.73 9.26
CA VAL A 11 -11.44 3.42 8.69
C VAL A 11 -12.64 3.55 7.74
N GLN A 12 -13.69 4.26 8.14
CA GLN A 12 -14.84 4.49 7.24
C GLN A 12 -14.45 5.30 6.01
N ALA A 13 -13.59 6.31 6.14
CA ALA A 13 -13.13 7.09 5.00
C ALA A 13 -12.34 6.21 4.02
N TYR A 14 -11.48 5.32 4.53
CA TYR A 14 -10.73 4.35 3.73
C TYR A 14 -11.67 3.36 3.01
N MET A 15 -12.61 2.76 3.73
CA MET A 15 -13.57 1.79 3.16
C MET A 15 -14.49 2.38 2.08
N ASN A 16 -14.65 3.70 2.04
CA ASN A 16 -15.45 4.40 1.03
C ASN A 16 -14.57 5.05 -0.06
N ASP A 17 -13.31 4.64 -0.18
CA ASP A 17 -12.33 5.15 -1.15
C ASP A 17 -12.14 6.68 -1.12
N ARG A 18 -12.40 7.30 0.04
CA ARG A 18 -12.24 8.77 0.21
C ARG A 18 -10.81 9.16 0.54
N VAL A 19 -10.03 8.22 1.07
CA VAL A 19 -8.62 8.40 1.44
C VAL A 19 -7.85 7.11 1.20
N ASP A 20 -6.56 7.25 0.90
CA ASP A 20 -5.62 6.12 0.91
C ASP A 20 -5.19 5.77 2.35
N LEU A 21 -4.35 4.75 2.49
CA LEU A 21 -3.81 4.31 3.79
C LEU A 21 -3.07 5.43 4.54
N ARG A 22 -2.37 6.32 3.81
CA ARG A 22 -1.59 7.41 4.39
C ARG A 22 -2.51 8.52 4.91
N GLY A 23 -3.55 8.87 4.16
CA GLY A 23 -4.58 9.81 4.55
C GLY A 23 -5.39 9.31 5.74
N GLY A 24 -5.76 8.03 5.75
CA GLY A 24 -6.42 7.40 6.91
C GLY A 24 -5.56 7.46 8.18
N ALA A 25 -4.26 7.16 8.08
CA ALA A 25 -3.34 7.26 9.20
C ALA A 25 -3.21 8.70 9.75
N GLN A 26 -3.19 9.71 8.88
CA GLN A 26 -3.18 11.12 9.28
C GLN A 26 -4.47 11.53 9.98
N ILE A 27 -5.64 11.15 9.45
CA ILE A 27 -6.96 11.45 10.06
C ILE A 27 -7.05 10.82 11.46
N ALA A 28 -6.57 9.59 11.61
CA ALA A 28 -6.57 8.89 12.88
C ALA A 28 -5.46 9.35 13.85
N GLY A 29 -4.55 10.23 13.43
CA GLY A 29 -3.42 10.68 14.25
C GLY A 29 -2.47 9.54 14.66
N VAL A 30 -2.33 8.50 13.84
CA VAL A 30 -1.49 7.32 14.11
C VAL A 30 -0.44 7.10 13.02
N SER A 31 0.53 6.22 13.31
CA SER A 31 1.48 5.79 12.28
C SER A 31 0.80 4.92 11.22
N TYR A 32 1.34 4.95 10.00
CA TYR A 32 0.91 4.10 8.88
C TYR A 32 0.78 2.62 9.27
N ASN A 33 1.81 2.04 9.90
CA ASN A 33 1.81 0.64 10.33
C ASN A 33 0.78 0.32 11.43
N ARG A 34 0.40 1.32 12.25
CA ARG A 34 -0.67 1.14 13.24
C ARG A 34 -2.03 1.16 12.55
N PHE A 35 -2.22 2.02 11.55
CA PHE A 35 -3.45 2.07 10.77
C PHE A 35 -3.67 0.82 9.91
N MET A 36 -2.64 0.31 9.21
CA MET A 36 -2.74 -0.97 8.49
C MET A 36 -3.16 -2.12 9.40
N ARG A 37 -2.50 -2.28 10.56
CA ARG A 37 -2.87 -3.34 11.52
C ARG A 37 -4.31 -3.22 12.00
N GLU A 38 -4.83 -2.00 12.13
CA GLU A 38 -6.23 -1.79 12.48
C GLU A 38 -7.17 -2.27 11.35
N LEU A 39 -6.86 -1.96 10.10
CA LEU A 39 -7.63 -2.43 8.94
C LEU A 39 -7.59 -3.96 8.83
N GLU A 40 -6.42 -4.58 9.01
CA GLU A 40 -6.24 -6.04 9.04
C GLU A 40 -7.06 -6.68 10.18
N ASN A 41 -6.98 -6.14 11.39
CA ASN A 41 -7.74 -6.62 12.55
C ASN A 41 -9.26 -6.56 12.30
N ARG A 42 -9.71 -5.57 11.53
CA ARG A 42 -11.11 -5.37 11.14
C ARG A 42 -11.49 -6.14 9.86
N ARG A 43 -10.57 -6.91 9.28
CA ARG A 43 -10.74 -7.64 8.00
C ARG A 43 -11.18 -6.72 6.86
N VAL A 44 -10.77 -5.45 6.90
CA VAL A 44 -10.96 -4.53 5.79
C VAL A 44 -9.97 -4.92 4.71
N VAL A 45 -10.46 -5.11 3.49
CA VAL A 45 -9.60 -5.39 2.33
C VAL A 45 -8.71 -4.17 2.14
N ILE A 46 -7.40 -4.37 2.24
CA ILE A 46 -6.44 -3.35 1.88
C ILE A 46 -6.27 -3.48 0.38
N LEU A 47 -6.76 -2.48 -0.36
CA LEU A 47 -6.44 -2.34 -1.77
C LEU A 47 -4.93 -2.07 -1.84
N GLU A 48 -4.17 -3.09 -2.22
CA GLU A 48 -2.77 -2.90 -2.56
C GLU A 48 -2.70 -1.91 -3.72
N ASP A 49 -1.71 -1.02 -3.69
CA ASP A 49 -1.43 -0.20 -4.85
C ASP A 49 -1.01 -1.16 -5.97
N ASP A 50 -1.83 -1.25 -7.03
CA ASP A 50 -1.61 -2.14 -8.17
C ASP A 50 -0.21 -1.94 -8.80
N HIS A 51 0.39 -0.76 -8.59
CA HIS A 51 1.72 -0.38 -9.08
C HIS A 51 2.82 -0.44 -7.99
N PHE A 52 2.54 -0.97 -6.79
CA PHE A 52 3.54 -1.07 -5.72
C PHE A 52 4.77 -1.86 -6.16
N LEU A 53 4.56 -3.05 -6.71
CA LEU A 53 5.65 -3.93 -7.17
C LEU A 53 6.42 -3.32 -8.33
N GLU A 54 5.74 -2.59 -9.21
CA GLU A 54 6.37 -1.86 -10.32
C GLU A 54 7.27 -0.73 -9.83
N ARG A 55 6.80 0.07 -8.87
CA ARG A 55 7.62 1.12 -8.25
C ARG A 55 8.79 0.54 -7.46
N LEU A 56 8.60 -0.57 -6.77
CA LEU A 56 9.66 -1.25 -6.04
C LEU A 56 10.74 -1.79 -7.01
N SER A 57 10.34 -2.38 -8.13
CA SER A 57 11.25 -2.79 -9.20
C SER A 57 12.01 -1.58 -9.77
N SER A 58 11.32 -0.47 -10.03
CA SER A 58 11.94 0.75 -10.55
C SER A 58 12.97 1.37 -9.59
N LEU A 59 12.69 1.32 -8.28
CA LEU A 59 13.64 1.74 -7.25
C LEU A 59 14.84 0.79 -7.18
N ALA A 60 14.62 -0.52 -7.28
CA ALA A 60 15.69 -1.51 -7.30
C ALA A 60 16.63 -1.29 -8.51
N ASP A 61 16.08 -1.00 -9.69
CA ASP A 61 16.86 -0.63 -10.88
C ASP A 61 17.69 0.65 -10.65
N LEU A 62 17.11 1.68 -10.03
CA LEU A 62 17.80 2.94 -9.74
C LEU A 62 19.00 2.75 -8.80
N PHE A 63 18.88 1.85 -7.82
CA PHE A 63 19.94 1.56 -6.86
C PHE A 63 20.87 0.41 -7.27
N GLY A 64 20.61 -0.24 -8.41
CA GLY A 64 21.38 -1.40 -8.87
C GLY A 64 21.23 -2.64 -7.98
N ASP A 65 20.10 -2.79 -7.29
CA ASP A 65 19.83 -3.94 -6.42
C ASP A 65 19.08 -5.04 -7.20
N ASP A 66 19.86 -5.89 -7.88
CA ASP A 66 19.33 -6.99 -8.69
C ASP A 66 18.52 -8.00 -7.88
N ALA A 67 18.85 -8.20 -6.60
CA ALA A 67 18.16 -9.15 -5.73
C ALA A 67 16.76 -8.65 -5.38
N LEU A 68 16.63 -7.35 -5.07
CA LEU A 68 15.35 -6.73 -4.79
C LEU A 68 14.46 -6.68 -6.03
N ARG A 69 15.04 -6.39 -7.21
CA ARG A 69 14.30 -6.43 -8.49
C ARG A 69 13.73 -7.82 -8.78
N ALA A 70 14.57 -8.85 -8.64
CA ALA A 70 14.14 -10.23 -8.88
C ALA A 70 13.06 -10.68 -7.89
N ALA A 71 13.13 -10.23 -6.64
CA ALA A 71 12.09 -10.50 -5.65
C ALA A 71 10.75 -9.83 -6.01
N ALA A 72 10.78 -8.57 -6.43
CA ALA A 72 9.58 -7.83 -6.85
C ALA A 72 8.89 -8.47 -8.07
N GLN A 73 9.67 -8.86 -9.09
CA GLN A 73 9.16 -9.55 -10.29
C GLN A 73 8.52 -10.90 -9.95
N ARG A 74 9.17 -11.72 -9.11
CA ARG A 74 8.65 -13.03 -8.73
C ARG A 74 7.31 -12.92 -8.00
N VAL A 75 7.14 -11.91 -7.15
CA VAL A 75 5.86 -11.69 -6.46
C VAL A 75 4.78 -11.29 -7.47
N ALA A 76 5.07 -10.40 -8.41
CA ALA A 76 4.10 -9.97 -9.41
C ALA A 76 3.62 -11.12 -10.32
N GLU A 77 4.53 -11.98 -10.76
CA GLU A 77 4.21 -13.18 -11.54
C GLU A 77 3.30 -14.17 -10.80
N GLN A 78 3.33 -14.17 -9.47
CA GLN A 78 2.51 -15.04 -8.61
C GLN A 78 1.15 -14.44 -8.27
N SER A 79 0.99 -13.12 -8.42
CA SER A 79 -0.20 -12.36 -8.01
C SER A 79 -1.26 -12.21 -9.11
N ASP A 80 -1.06 -12.76 -10.32
CA ASP A 80 -1.96 -12.58 -11.48
C ASP A 80 -2.16 -11.10 -11.90
N LEU A 81 -1.28 -10.20 -11.44
CA LEU A 81 -1.27 -8.79 -11.76
C LEU A 81 -0.36 -8.55 -12.98
N PRO A 82 -0.85 -7.95 -14.08
CA PRO A 82 -0.02 -7.65 -15.22
C PRO A 82 0.95 -6.50 -14.86
N ILE A 83 2.25 -6.76 -14.90
CA ILE A 83 3.25 -5.67 -14.93
C ILE A 83 3.19 -5.05 -16.31
N GLU A 84 2.61 -3.85 -16.44
CA GLU A 84 2.79 -3.07 -17.66
C GLU A 84 4.19 -2.48 -17.63
N SER A 85 5.07 -3.05 -18.46
CA SER A 85 6.41 -2.53 -18.68
C SER A 85 6.29 -1.12 -19.27
N VAL A 86 6.48 -0.10 -18.44
CA VAL A 86 6.67 1.27 -18.91
C VAL A 86 8.01 1.31 -19.63
N MET A 87 7.99 0.98 -20.92
CA MET A 87 9.08 1.26 -21.84
C MET A 87 9.32 2.77 -21.84
N THR A 88 10.42 3.17 -21.21
CA THR A 88 11.04 4.48 -21.37
C THR A 88 11.31 4.73 -22.86
N LYS A 89 10.72 5.80 -23.40
CA LYS A 89 11.23 6.50 -24.57
C LYS A 89 12.15 7.63 -24.12
#